data_AF-A0A7K2EA32-F1
#
_entry.id   AF-A0A7K2EA32-F1
#
_cell.length_a   1.000
_cell.length_b   1.000
_cell.length_c   1.000
_cell.angle_alpha   90.00
_cell.angle_beta   90.00
_cell.angle_gamma   90.00
#
_symmetry.space_group_name_H-M   'P 1'
#
loop_
_entity.id
_entity.type
_entity.pdbx_description
1 polymer ?
#
loop_
_entity_poly.entity_id
_entity_poly.type
_entity_poly.pdbx_seq_one_letter_code
_entity_poly.pdbx_strand_id
1 'polypeptide(L)'
;MHCEHNIPETKKGHGPCVIRWEVKKRNGMPNWWCRTHGLEASAPDGAALDRCSASWFEPVSEEMRTDIDLDDGEFAVWGVVPPAFCIGEVPTEDGKVHIHYRAEASGKKQIDRSFDIVRVRKGKATEVVEGMAAQAHALTVLANENVSPLVCPRCGEGHIDELLFATRPHVKHLCNACGRNFRDRSPSISNPLEAPRIGGRSGPYGSGPWPERPVSEANKSGYD
;
A
#
# COMPACT_ATOMS: atom_id res chain seq x y z
N MET A 1 6.34 2.86 -22.59
CA MET A 1 5.79 2.06 -21.47
C MET A 1 6.14 2.83 -20.21
N HIS A 2 5.28 3.76 -19.80
CA HIS A 2 5.45 4.47 -18.55
C HIS A 2 5.12 3.46 -17.45
N CYS A 3 6.10 3.09 -16.63
CA CYS A 3 5.79 2.40 -15.39
C CYS A 3 5.10 3.47 -14.53
N GLU A 4 3.78 3.35 -14.39
CA GLU A 4 3.01 4.20 -13.48
C GLU A 4 3.45 3.83 -12.07
N HIS A 5 4.53 4.48 -11.62
CA HIS A 5 4.95 4.41 -10.23
C HIS A 5 3.86 5.08 -9.42
N ASN A 6 3.23 4.30 -8.56
CA ASN A 6 2.13 4.78 -7.79
C ASN A 6 2.67 5.65 -6.65
N ILE A 7 2.20 6.90 -6.62
CA ILE A 7 2.74 7.94 -5.77
C ILE A 7 2.16 7.76 -4.35
N PRO A 8 2.96 7.89 -3.28
CA PRO A 8 2.44 7.97 -1.92
C PRO A 8 1.40 9.09 -1.78
N GLU A 9 0.15 8.71 -1.51
CA GLU A 9 -1.03 9.60 -1.51
C GLU A 9 -0.89 10.77 -0.53
N THR A 10 -0.19 10.56 0.59
CA THR A 10 0.07 11.58 1.63
C THR A 10 0.92 12.75 1.17
N LYS A 11 1.77 12.56 0.16
CA LYS A 11 2.74 13.58 -0.27
C LYS A 11 2.31 14.28 -1.56
N LYS A 12 1.34 13.74 -2.29
CA LYS A 12 0.76 14.37 -3.50
C LYS A 12 0.36 15.82 -3.24
N GLY A 13 0.79 16.73 -4.12
CA GLY A 13 0.43 18.15 -4.05
C GLY A 13 1.03 18.97 -2.90
N HIS A 14 1.71 18.33 -1.95
CA HIS A 14 2.23 19.01 -0.76
C HIS A 14 3.62 19.62 -1.01
N GLY A 15 3.73 20.94 -0.87
CA GLY A 15 5.01 21.66 -0.85
C GLY A 15 5.82 21.60 -2.16
N PRO A 16 6.97 22.30 -2.22
CA PRO A 16 7.81 22.33 -3.41
C PRO A 16 8.61 21.04 -3.60
N CYS A 17 8.92 20.69 -4.84
CA CYS A 17 9.81 19.56 -5.14
C CYS A 17 11.25 19.83 -4.68
N VAL A 18 11.84 18.88 -3.97
CA VAL A 18 13.28 18.84 -3.67
C VAL A 18 13.90 17.72 -4.49
N ILE A 19 14.38 18.05 -5.69
CA ILE A 19 14.91 17.07 -6.65
C ILE A 19 16.43 16.95 -6.46
N ARG A 20 16.90 15.71 -6.27
CA ARG A 20 18.30 15.39 -6.01
C ARG A 20 18.73 14.21 -6.87
N TRP A 21 19.99 14.23 -7.26
CA TRP A 21 20.64 13.06 -7.83
C TRP A 21 21.02 12.10 -6.69
N GLU A 22 20.55 10.86 -6.78
CA GLU A 22 20.74 9.88 -5.69
C GLU A 22 21.73 8.78 -6.05
N VAL A 23 21.55 8.17 -7.21
CA VAL A 23 22.36 7.04 -7.71
C VAL A 23 22.43 7.07 -9.24
N LYS A 24 23.28 6.26 -9.84
CA LYS A 24 23.17 5.95 -11.27
C LYS A 24 22.16 4.83 -11.50
N LYS A 25 21.36 4.97 -12.55
CA LYS A 25 20.51 3.91 -13.09
C LYS A 25 21.36 2.85 -13.80
N ARG A 26 20.72 1.73 -14.17
CA ARG A 26 21.37 0.63 -14.90
C ARG A 26 21.97 1.06 -16.24
N ASN A 27 21.34 2.02 -16.90
CA ASN A 27 21.82 2.62 -18.16
C ASN A 27 22.91 3.70 -17.96
N GLY A 28 23.44 3.86 -16.74
CA GLY A 28 24.48 4.83 -16.42
C GLY A 28 24.00 6.25 -16.19
N MET A 29 22.75 6.58 -16.54
CA MET A 29 22.18 7.91 -16.34
C MET A 29 21.92 8.21 -14.86
N PRO A 30 21.91 9.49 -14.45
CA PRO A 30 21.47 9.88 -13.13
C PRO A 30 20.05 9.39 -12.81
N ASN A 31 19.84 8.94 -11.57
CA ASN A 31 18.51 8.80 -10.98
C ASN A 31 18.20 10.06 -10.19
N TRP A 32 17.48 10.99 -10.82
CA TRP A 32 16.91 12.14 -10.16
C TRP A 32 15.65 11.73 -9.41
N TRP A 33 15.57 12.11 -8.14
CA TRP A 33 14.49 11.74 -7.23
C TRP A 33 13.97 12.95 -6.48
N CYS A 34 12.66 13.10 -6.40
CA CYS A 34 12.00 14.09 -5.56
C CYS A 34 11.91 13.56 -4.12
N ARG A 35 12.65 14.18 -3.20
CA ARG A 35 12.63 13.85 -1.78
C ARG A 35 11.37 14.29 -1.06
N THR A 36 10.69 15.31 -1.57
CA THR A 36 9.41 15.78 -1.02
C THR A 36 8.32 14.75 -1.26
N HIS A 37 8.24 14.22 -2.48
CA HIS A 37 7.12 13.39 -2.93
C HIS A 37 7.45 11.90 -3.04
N GLY A 38 8.72 11.52 -2.95
CA GLY A 38 9.13 10.13 -3.04
C GLY A 38 8.96 9.54 -4.45
N LEU A 39 9.38 10.28 -5.48
CA LEU A 39 9.18 9.85 -6.86
C LEU A 39 10.37 10.14 -7.77
N GLU A 40 10.51 9.35 -8.81
CA GLU A 40 11.41 9.63 -9.91
C GLU A 40 11.11 11.01 -10.54
N ALA A 41 12.17 11.77 -10.76
CA ALA A 41 12.15 13.09 -11.36
C ALA A 41 13.21 13.19 -12.46
N SER A 42 13.42 12.10 -13.20
CA SER A 42 14.34 12.04 -14.34
C SER A 42 13.58 12.15 -15.64
N ALA A 43 14.02 13.02 -16.55
CA ALA A 43 13.53 13.06 -17.92
C ALA A 43 14.04 11.85 -18.74
N PRO A 44 13.42 11.53 -19.89
CA PRO A 44 13.85 10.42 -20.75
C PRO A 44 15.31 10.48 -21.22
N ASP A 45 15.86 11.69 -21.35
CA ASP A 45 17.25 11.97 -21.71
C ASP A 45 18.23 11.93 -20.51
N GLY A 46 17.73 11.67 -19.30
CA GLY A 46 18.51 11.63 -18.06
C GLY A 46 18.69 12.97 -17.35
N ALA A 47 18.12 14.06 -17.87
CA ALA A 47 18.10 15.35 -17.18
C ALA A 47 17.21 15.31 -15.93
N ALA A 48 17.43 16.26 -15.01
CA ALA A 48 16.51 16.48 -13.90
C ALA A 48 15.24 17.17 -14.43
N LEU A 49 14.07 16.75 -13.95
CA LEU A 49 12.86 17.53 -14.12
C LEU A 49 12.86 18.72 -13.16
N ASP A 50 12.14 19.78 -13.51
CA ASP A 50 11.89 20.91 -12.58
C ASP A 50 10.87 20.53 -11.51
N ARG A 51 9.94 19.63 -11.85
CA ARG A 51 8.84 19.16 -11.02
C ARG A 51 8.59 17.67 -11.26
N CYS A 52 8.39 16.89 -10.20
CA CYS A 52 7.94 15.51 -10.34
C CYS A 52 6.42 15.46 -10.59
N SER A 53 5.92 14.32 -11.09
CA SER A 53 4.49 14.19 -11.43
C SER A 53 3.56 14.39 -10.23
N ALA A 54 4.00 13.98 -9.03
CA ALA A 54 3.25 14.14 -7.78
C ALA A 54 2.94 15.59 -7.40
N SER A 55 3.72 16.56 -7.90
CA SER A 55 3.52 17.98 -7.59
C SER A 55 2.33 18.61 -8.32
N TRP A 56 1.74 17.92 -9.29
CA TRP A 56 0.58 18.40 -10.05
C TRP A 56 -0.75 17.97 -9.45
N PHE A 57 -0.72 17.10 -8.45
CA PHE A 57 -1.90 16.66 -7.74
C PHE A 57 -2.31 17.71 -6.69
N GLU A 58 -3.58 17.68 -6.31
CA GLU A 58 -4.06 18.41 -5.14
C GLU A 58 -3.75 17.61 -3.87
N PRO A 59 -3.39 18.29 -2.77
CA PRO A 59 -3.34 17.66 -1.46
C PRO A 59 -4.66 16.97 -1.09
N VAL A 60 -4.57 15.77 -0.50
CA VAL A 60 -5.74 15.07 0.05
C VAL A 60 -6.47 15.96 1.06
N SER A 61 -7.79 16.15 0.91
CA SER A 61 -8.61 16.96 1.82
C SER A 61 -8.74 16.32 3.21
N GLU A 62 -9.05 17.10 4.25
CA GLU A 62 -9.19 16.58 5.62
C GLU A 62 -10.31 15.53 5.75
N GLU A 63 -11.40 15.70 5.02
CA GLU A 63 -12.53 14.75 4.97
C GLU A 63 -12.16 13.39 4.37
N MET A 64 -11.10 13.33 3.57
CA MET A 64 -10.58 12.11 2.94
C MET A 64 -9.46 11.47 3.77
N ARG A 65 -9.26 11.94 5.01
CA ARG A 65 -8.33 11.38 5.98
C ARG A 65 -9.10 10.85 7.18
N THR A 66 -8.61 9.79 7.79
CA THR A 66 -9.14 9.31 9.06
C THR A 66 -8.05 8.76 9.96
N ASP A 67 -8.30 8.82 11.26
CA ASP A 67 -7.42 8.31 12.31
C ASP A 67 -8.13 7.17 13.04
N ILE A 68 -7.48 6.01 13.11
CA ILE A 68 -8.03 4.82 13.76
C ILE A 68 -7.08 4.41 14.87
N ASP A 69 -7.61 4.24 16.07
CA ASP A 69 -6.91 3.52 17.14
C ASP A 69 -7.25 2.04 17.05
N LEU A 70 -6.23 1.21 16.96
CA LEU A 70 -6.38 -0.25 16.88
C LEU A 70 -6.80 -0.86 18.22
N ASP A 71 -6.79 -0.07 19.30
CA ASP A 71 -7.28 -0.51 20.62
C ASP A 71 -8.78 -0.22 20.81
N ASP A 72 -9.43 0.51 19.89
CA ASP A 72 -10.82 0.98 20.02
C ASP A 72 -11.89 0.00 19.50
N GLY A 73 -11.52 -1.19 19.03
CA GLY A 73 -12.49 -2.23 18.63
C GLY A 73 -12.02 -3.14 17.52
N GLU A 74 -12.96 -3.67 16.74
CA GLU A 74 -12.68 -4.46 15.53
C GLU A 74 -12.56 -3.55 14.31
N PHE A 75 -11.45 -3.67 13.61
CA PHE A 75 -11.16 -2.93 12.40
C PHE A 75 -10.62 -3.87 11.33
N ALA A 76 -10.91 -3.52 10.07
CA ALA A 76 -10.25 -4.12 8.94
C ALA A 76 -10.09 -3.08 7.82
N VAL A 77 -8.99 -3.22 7.10
CA VAL A 77 -8.47 -2.26 6.14
C VAL A 77 -8.27 -2.98 4.82
N TRP A 78 -8.77 -2.41 3.73
CA TRP A 78 -8.60 -2.96 2.38
C TRP A 78 -8.12 -1.87 1.43
N GLY A 79 -7.21 -2.24 0.52
CA GLY A 79 -6.98 -1.44 -0.67
C GLY A 79 -8.13 -1.68 -1.63
N VAL A 80 -8.85 -0.62 -1.99
CA VAL A 80 -9.95 -0.72 -2.97
C VAL A 80 -9.34 -1.06 -4.32
N VAL A 81 -9.76 -2.19 -4.89
CA VAL A 81 -9.37 -2.59 -6.25
C VAL A 81 -10.48 -2.26 -7.25
N PRO A 82 -10.15 -1.99 -8.53
CA PRO A 82 -11.15 -1.80 -9.56
C PRO A 82 -12.11 -3.01 -9.68
N PRO A 83 -13.39 -2.77 -9.99
CA PRO A 83 -14.35 -3.84 -10.26
C PRO A 83 -13.96 -4.65 -11.52
N ALA A 84 -14.18 -5.95 -11.47
CA ALA A 84 -13.87 -6.85 -12.60
C ALA A 84 -14.75 -6.61 -13.84
N PHE A 85 -16.00 -6.16 -13.64
CA PHE A 85 -16.87 -5.65 -14.68
C PHE A 85 -17.82 -4.61 -14.08
N CYS A 86 -18.25 -3.65 -14.90
CA CYS A 86 -19.22 -2.63 -14.52
C CYS A 86 -20.33 -2.53 -15.57
N ILE A 87 -21.55 -2.26 -15.12
CA ILE A 87 -22.66 -1.82 -15.97
C ILE A 87 -23.10 -0.45 -15.45
N GLY A 88 -23.08 0.56 -16.31
CA GLY A 88 -23.37 1.96 -15.95
C GLY A 88 -22.17 2.71 -15.36
N GLU A 89 -22.45 3.88 -14.78
CA GLU A 89 -21.45 4.73 -14.13
C GLU A 89 -21.30 4.32 -12.66
N VAL A 90 -20.43 3.33 -12.42
CA VAL A 90 -20.05 2.94 -11.06
C VAL A 90 -18.93 3.88 -10.61
N PRO A 91 -19.11 4.63 -9.51
CA PRO A 91 -18.03 5.43 -8.93
C PRO A 91 -16.83 4.52 -8.64
N THR A 92 -15.68 4.82 -9.25
CA THR A 92 -14.45 4.09 -8.96
C THR A 92 -13.76 4.76 -7.79
N GLU A 93 -13.59 4.00 -6.72
CA GLU A 93 -12.83 4.39 -5.53
C GLU A 93 -11.42 3.79 -5.57
N ASP A 94 -10.89 3.54 -6.78
CA ASP A 94 -9.53 3.01 -6.95
C ASP A 94 -8.50 3.92 -6.27
N GLY A 95 -7.49 3.30 -5.67
CA GLY A 95 -6.47 3.97 -4.91
C GLY A 95 -6.93 4.44 -3.53
N LYS A 96 -8.15 4.09 -3.09
CA LYS A 96 -8.60 4.39 -1.72
C LYS A 96 -8.36 3.23 -0.76
N VAL A 97 -8.38 3.56 0.52
CA VAL A 97 -8.39 2.63 1.64
C VAL A 97 -9.81 2.50 2.18
N HIS A 98 -10.41 1.33 2.02
CA HIS A 98 -11.73 1.03 2.59
C HIS A 98 -11.59 0.55 4.03
N ILE A 99 -12.45 1.06 4.92
CA ILE A 99 -12.43 0.77 6.34
C ILE A 99 -13.77 0.19 6.78
N HIS A 100 -13.70 -0.96 7.45
CA HIS A 100 -14.78 -1.44 8.32
C HIS A 100 -14.32 -1.27 9.76
N TYR A 101 -15.11 -0.56 10.58
CA TYR A 101 -14.86 -0.43 12.01
C TYR A 101 -16.12 -0.66 12.83
N ARG A 102 -15.97 -1.37 13.95
CA ARG A 102 -16.99 -1.65 14.95
C ARG A 102 -16.37 -1.51 16.34
N ALA A 103 -17.00 -0.76 17.24
CA ALA A 103 -16.55 -0.66 18.63
C ALA A 103 -16.71 -1.98 19.41
N GLU A 104 -17.74 -2.75 19.08
CA GLU A 104 -18.04 -4.04 19.71
C GLU A 104 -17.98 -5.18 18.70
N ALA A 105 -17.49 -6.34 19.15
CA ALA A 105 -17.42 -7.54 18.34
C ALA A 105 -18.80 -7.91 17.78
N SER A 106 -18.89 -8.12 16.47
CA SER A 106 -20.16 -8.36 15.77
C SER A 106 -21.21 -7.22 15.84
N GLY A 107 -20.87 -6.06 16.40
CA GLY A 107 -21.75 -4.88 16.47
C GLY A 107 -22.03 -4.22 15.12
N LYS A 108 -22.83 -3.16 15.09
CA LYS A 108 -23.06 -2.39 13.85
C LYS A 108 -21.75 -1.70 13.40
N LYS A 109 -21.46 -1.74 12.10
CA LYS A 109 -20.36 -0.95 11.54
C LYS A 109 -20.63 0.54 11.78
N GLN A 110 -19.67 1.20 12.40
CA GLN A 110 -19.68 2.65 12.62
C GLN A 110 -18.98 3.37 11.47
N ILE A 111 -17.94 2.74 10.89
CA ILE A 111 -17.30 3.19 9.65
C ILE A 111 -17.41 2.06 8.64
N ASP A 112 -17.91 2.40 7.45
CA ASP A 112 -18.07 1.53 6.28
C ASP A 112 -17.92 2.37 5.02
N ARG A 113 -16.72 2.97 4.84
CA ARG A 113 -16.43 3.89 3.73
C ARG A 113 -14.95 3.94 3.41
N SER A 114 -14.64 4.57 2.28
CA SER A 114 -13.28 4.71 1.78
C SER A 114 -12.68 6.09 2.08
N PHE A 115 -11.37 6.11 2.26
CA PHE A 115 -10.54 7.29 2.52
C PHE A 115 -9.31 7.26 1.61
N ASP A 116 -8.69 8.40 1.33
CA ASP A 116 -7.42 8.40 0.61
C ASP A 116 -6.27 8.07 1.58
N ILE A 117 -6.37 8.50 2.85
CA ILE A 117 -5.31 8.27 3.84
C ILE A 117 -5.92 7.81 5.15
N VAL A 118 -5.39 6.73 5.70
CA VAL A 118 -5.77 6.21 7.01
C VAL A 118 -4.54 6.17 7.91
N ARG A 119 -4.54 6.93 9.00
CA ARG A 119 -3.51 6.80 10.03
C ARG A 119 -3.98 5.82 11.08
N VAL A 120 -3.23 4.74 11.25
CA VAL A 120 -3.50 3.69 12.23
C VAL A 120 -2.54 3.83 13.40
N ARG A 121 -3.08 3.79 14.61
CA ARG A 121 -2.35 3.92 15.86
C ARG A 121 -2.53 2.68 16.71
N LYS A 122 -1.46 2.21 17.35
CA LYS A 122 -1.52 1.14 18.36
C LYS A 122 -0.58 1.50 19.49
N GLY A 123 -1.15 1.89 20.63
CA GLY A 123 -0.39 2.58 21.67
C GLY A 123 0.40 3.78 21.13
N LYS A 124 1.74 3.70 21.17
CA LYS A 124 2.65 4.76 20.66
C LYS A 124 3.05 4.58 19.19
N ALA A 125 2.76 3.42 18.59
CA ALA A 125 3.05 3.18 17.19
C ALA A 125 2.03 3.90 16.32
N THR A 126 2.48 4.43 15.19
CA THR A 126 1.63 5.09 14.20
C THR A 126 2.19 4.76 12.83
N GLU A 127 1.35 4.27 11.95
CA GLU A 127 1.68 4.18 10.53
C GLU A 127 0.57 4.82 9.71
N VAL A 128 0.94 5.20 8.49
CA VAL A 128 -0.01 5.71 7.51
C VAL A 128 -0.25 4.63 6.46
N VAL A 129 -1.52 4.27 6.29
CA VAL A 129 -2.01 3.39 5.23
C VAL A 129 -2.53 4.25 4.10
N GLU A 130 -2.00 3.98 2.91
CA GLU A 130 -2.41 4.54 1.64
C GLU A 130 -3.00 3.42 0.78
N GLY A 131 -3.84 3.75 -0.20
CA GLY A 131 -4.53 2.77 -1.04
C GLY A 131 -3.56 1.79 -1.67
N MET A 132 -2.43 2.30 -2.15
CA MET A 132 -1.36 1.51 -2.74
C MET A 132 -0.70 0.50 -1.82
N ALA A 133 -0.39 0.90 -0.58
CA ALA A 133 0.18 -0.01 0.40
C ALA A 133 -0.82 -1.13 0.73
N ALA A 134 -2.11 -0.79 0.86
CA ALA A 134 -3.16 -1.76 1.15
C ALA A 134 -3.44 -2.71 -0.03
N GLN A 135 -3.45 -2.19 -1.27
CA GLN A 135 -3.58 -3.00 -2.49
C GLN A 135 -2.38 -3.94 -2.67
N ALA A 136 -1.15 -3.43 -2.50
CA ALA A 136 0.07 -4.23 -2.60
C ALA A 136 0.06 -5.37 -1.58
N HIS A 137 -0.37 -5.10 -0.35
CA HIS A 137 -0.52 -6.13 0.68
C HIS A 137 -1.52 -7.21 0.27
N ALA A 138 -2.71 -6.82 -0.24
CA ALA A 138 -3.71 -7.76 -0.73
C ALA A 138 -3.17 -8.64 -1.86
N LEU A 139 -2.42 -8.06 -2.81
CA LEU A 139 -1.77 -8.80 -3.89
C LEU A 139 -0.75 -9.82 -3.36
N THR A 140 0.05 -9.46 -2.35
CA THR A 140 1.02 -10.39 -1.75
C THR A 140 0.32 -11.57 -1.08
N VAL A 141 -0.75 -11.30 -0.31
CA VAL A 141 -1.56 -12.34 0.34
C VAL A 141 -2.21 -13.26 -0.68
N LEU A 142 -2.80 -12.71 -1.75
CA LEU A 142 -3.41 -13.49 -2.84
C LEU A 142 -2.39 -14.32 -3.63
N ALA A 143 -1.15 -13.84 -3.75
CA ALA A 143 -0.05 -14.59 -4.33
C ALA A 143 0.49 -15.70 -3.41
N ASN A 144 -0.04 -15.82 -2.18
CA ASN A 144 0.43 -16.74 -1.14
C ASN A 144 1.94 -16.57 -0.83
N GLU A 145 2.39 -15.32 -0.84
CA GLU A 145 3.77 -14.95 -0.53
C GLU A 145 3.89 -14.36 0.88
N ASN A 146 5.08 -14.46 1.47
CA ASN A 146 5.36 -13.87 2.77
C ASN A 146 5.81 -12.43 2.63
N VAL A 147 5.27 -11.56 3.50
CA VAL A 147 5.65 -10.16 3.59
C VAL A 147 6.64 -9.97 4.74
N SER A 148 7.64 -9.12 4.54
CA SER A 148 8.60 -8.70 5.56
C SER A 148 8.62 -7.18 5.66
N PRO A 149 8.38 -6.56 6.82
CA PRO A 149 8.41 -5.10 6.96
C PRO A 149 9.85 -4.58 6.91
N LEU A 150 10.34 -4.25 5.71
CA LEU A 150 11.67 -3.72 5.51
C LEU A 150 11.72 -2.21 5.77
N VAL A 151 12.89 -1.75 6.21
CA VAL A 151 13.21 -0.33 6.38
C VAL A 151 14.43 -0.01 5.53
N CYS A 152 14.40 1.12 4.82
CA CYS A 152 15.54 1.54 4.01
C CYS A 152 16.74 1.87 4.91
N PRO A 153 17.89 1.21 4.77
CA PRO A 153 19.07 1.47 5.60
C PRO A 153 19.71 2.85 5.33
N ARG A 154 19.26 3.58 4.32
CA ARG A 154 19.83 4.88 3.93
C ARG A 154 19.04 6.07 4.47
N CYS A 155 17.72 5.95 4.62
CA CYS A 155 16.87 7.03 5.10
C CYS A 155 15.99 6.66 6.30
N GLY A 156 15.91 5.38 6.68
CA GLY A 156 15.12 4.92 7.82
C GLY A 156 13.61 4.80 7.57
N GLU A 157 13.15 5.05 6.35
CA GLU A 157 11.74 4.97 5.98
C GLU A 157 11.30 3.53 5.72
N GLY A 158 10.06 3.20 6.07
CA GLY A 158 9.42 1.93 5.74
C GLY A 158 9.37 1.72 4.23
N HIS A 159 9.58 0.48 3.79
CA HIS A 159 9.61 0.13 2.37
C HIS A 159 8.33 -0.58 1.93
N ILE A 160 7.82 -0.22 0.75
CA ILE A 160 6.68 -0.84 0.09
C ILE A 160 7.15 -1.36 -1.25
N ASP A 161 6.94 -2.64 -1.51
CA ASP A 161 7.03 -3.21 -2.86
C ASP A 161 5.66 -3.13 -3.53
N GLU A 162 5.64 -2.62 -4.77
CA GLU A 162 4.41 -2.32 -5.52
C GLU A 162 4.32 -3.14 -6.81
N LEU A 163 3.11 -3.24 -7.37
CA LEU A 163 2.86 -3.87 -8.66
C LEU A 163 3.44 -5.30 -8.74
N LEU A 164 4.29 -5.58 -9.74
CA LEU A 164 4.96 -6.87 -9.90
C LEU A 164 5.90 -7.21 -8.74
N PHE A 165 6.45 -6.21 -8.06
CA PHE A 165 7.32 -6.42 -6.90
C PHE A 165 6.53 -6.81 -5.65
N ALA A 166 5.24 -6.48 -5.59
CA ALA A 166 4.32 -6.92 -4.54
C ALA A 166 3.92 -8.40 -4.65
N THR A 167 4.30 -9.08 -5.74
CA THR A 167 3.91 -10.49 -6.00
C THR A 167 5.09 -11.43 -6.21
N ARG A 168 6.33 -10.91 -6.20
CA ARG A 168 7.54 -11.70 -6.49
C ARG A 168 8.65 -11.35 -5.51
N PRO A 169 9.05 -12.28 -4.61
CA PRO A 169 10.15 -12.05 -3.70
C PRO A 169 11.44 -11.71 -4.45
N HIS A 170 12.15 -10.70 -3.98
CA HIS A 170 13.36 -10.23 -4.62
C HIS A 170 14.34 -9.65 -3.60
N VAL A 171 15.62 -9.60 -3.98
CA VAL A 171 16.70 -9.20 -3.06
C VAL A 171 16.96 -7.69 -3.12
N LYS A 172 16.65 -7.04 -4.25
CA LYS A 172 17.05 -5.65 -4.52
C LYS A 172 15.82 -4.76 -4.59
N HIS A 173 15.64 -3.93 -3.59
CA HIS A 173 14.52 -3.01 -3.45
C HIS A 173 14.92 -1.59 -3.86
N LEU A 174 13.97 -0.82 -4.39
CA LEU A 174 14.10 0.61 -4.64
C LEU A 174 13.29 1.37 -3.58
N CYS A 175 13.94 2.15 -2.73
CA CYS A 175 13.23 2.88 -1.68
C CYS A 175 12.38 4.02 -2.25
N ASN A 176 11.08 4.00 -1.97
CA ASN A 176 10.11 5.01 -2.43
C ASN A 176 10.37 6.40 -1.81
N ALA A 177 10.98 6.49 -0.62
CA ALA A 177 11.27 7.80 -0.02
C ALA A 177 12.54 8.47 -0.59
N CYS A 178 13.60 7.70 -0.80
CA CYS A 178 14.93 8.25 -1.13
C CYS A 178 15.46 7.92 -2.52
N GLY A 179 14.78 7.07 -3.30
CA GLY A 179 15.20 6.70 -4.65
C GLY A 179 16.48 5.87 -4.73
N ARG A 180 16.97 5.38 -3.59
CA ARG A 180 18.17 4.52 -3.53
C ARG A 180 17.77 3.06 -3.51
N ASN A 181 18.54 2.26 -4.23
CA ASN A 181 18.43 0.82 -4.11
C ASN A 181 19.08 0.34 -2.81
N PHE A 182 18.48 -0.65 -2.17
CA PHE A 182 19.08 -1.41 -1.08
C PHE A 182 18.86 -2.90 -1.31
N ARG A 183 19.56 -3.73 -0.54
CA ARG A 183 19.49 -5.18 -0.67
C ARG A 183 19.12 -5.80 0.65
N ASP A 184 18.19 -6.74 0.61
CA ASP A 184 17.88 -7.63 1.72
C ASP A 184 18.84 -8.84 1.72
N ARG A 185 18.86 -9.61 2.82
CA ARG A 185 19.69 -10.81 2.98
C ARG A 185 19.15 -11.99 2.16
N SER A 186 17.84 -12.05 1.96
CA SER A 186 17.12 -13.09 1.23
C SER A 186 16.04 -12.44 0.35
N PRO A 187 15.55 -13.12 -0.70
CA PRO A 187 14.39 -12.63 -1.46
C PRO A 187 13.19 -12.41 -0.54
N SER A 188 12.58 -11.23 -0.58
CA SER A 188 11.41 -10.88 0.21
C SER A 188 10.51 -9.90 -0.55
N ILE A 189 9.29 -9.69 -0.03
CA ILE A 189 8.35 -8.66 -0.43
C ILE A 189 8.10 -7.79 0.79
N SER A 190 8.19 -6.48 0.65
CA SER A 190 8.01 -5.54 1.75
C SER A 190 6.68 -4.83 1.70
N ASN A 191 6.03 -4.76 2.85
CA ASN A 191 4.88 -3.89 3.06
C ASN A 191 4.84 -3.46 4.54
N PRO A 192 4.68 -2.16 4.85
CA PRO A 192 4.64 -1.65 6.22
C PRO A 192 3.43 -2.13 7.00
N LEU A 193 2.37 -2.61 6.36
CA LEU A 193 1.17 -3.13 7.05
C LEU A 193 1.44 -4.42 7.82
N GLU A 194 2.52 -5.12 7.52
CA GLU A 194 2.99 -6.32 8.24
C GLU A 194 4.01 -5.98 9.34
N ALA A 195 4.23 -4.70 9.62
CA ALA A 195 5.09 -4.27 10.72
C ALA A 195 4.56 -4.83 12.05
N PRO A 196 5.40 -5.53 12.86
CA PRO A 196 4.98 -6.10 14.15
C PRO A 196 4.40 -5.07 15.14
N ARG A 197 4.69 -3.78 14.92
CA ARG A 197 4.19 -2.66 15.72
C ARG A 197 2.72 -2.33 15.47
N ILE A 198 2.21 -2.69 14.29
CA ILE A 198 0.78 -2.64 13.94
C ILE A 198 0.16 -4.02 14.09
N GLY A 199 0.88 -5.05 13.64
CA GLY A 199 0.78 -6.45 14.04
C GLY A 199 -0.60 -6.89 14.52
N GLY A 200 -1.60 -6.81 13.64
CA GLY A 200 -2.84 -7.56 13.77
C GLY A 200 -2.61 -8.95 13.19
N ARG A 201 -2.18 -9.93 13.99
CA ARG A 201 -2.34 -11.33 13.60
C ARG A 201 -3.54 -11.93 14.33
N SER A 202 -4.64 -12.02 13.59
CA SER A 202 -5.60 -13.14 13.63
C SER A 202 -6.61 -13.02 12.49
N GLY A 203 -6.15 -12.95 11.24
CA GLY A 203 -6.98 -13.40 10.12
C GLY A 203 -7.01 -14.94 10.11
N PRO A 204 -8.11 -15.59 9.68
CA PRO A 204 -8.24 -17.06 9.69
C PRO A 204 -7.25 -17.78 8.75
N TYR A 205 -6.51 -17.04 7.93
CA TYR A 205 -5.51 -17.52 6.98
C TYR A 205 -4.13 -17.57 7.62
N GLY A 206 -4.02 -18.27 8.74
CA GLY A 206 -2.71 -18.72 9.24
C GLY A 206 -2.05 -19.59 8.17
N SER A 207 -0.71 -19.55 8.11
CA SER A 207 0.18 -20.21 7.16
C SER A 207 0.18 -21.75 7.25
N GLY A 208 -1.00 -22.36 7.33
CA GLY A 208 -1.22 -23.79 7.22
C GLY A 208 -1.76 -24.16 5.83
N PRO A 209 -1.47 -25.37 5.34
CA PRO A 209 -2.07 -25.86 4.09
C PRO A 209 -3.60 -25.85 4.21
N TRP A 210 -4.25 -25.50 3.09
CA TRP A 210 -5.71 -25.49 2.94
C TRP A 210 -6.33 -26.75 3.57
N PRO A 211 -7.22 -26.63 4.57
CA PRO A 211 -8.03 -27.77 4.95
C PRO A 211 -9.00 -28.06 3.80
N GLU A 212 -8.91 -29.27 3.24
CA GLU A 212 -9.96 -29.80 2.35
C GLU A 212 -11.29 -29.68 3.08
N ARG A 213 -12.21 -28.85 2.56
CA ARG A 213 -13.57 -28.80 3.11
C ARG A 213 -14.29 -30.09 2.71
N PRO A 214 -14.93 -30.81 3.65
CA PRO A 214 -15.88 -31.83 3.28
C PRO A 214 -17.04 -31.16 2.54
N VAL A 215 -17.39 -31.68 1.38
CA VAL A 215 -18.59 -31.29 0.64
C VAL A 215 -19.79 -31.67 1.48
N SER A 216 -20.36 -30.74 2.25
CA SER A 216 -21.63 -30.98 2.93
C SER A 216 -22.78 -30.78 1.94
N GLU A 217 -23.46 -31.87 1.62
CA GLU A 217 -24.74 -31.90 0.92
C GLU A 217 -25.78 -31.06 1.67
N ALA A 218 -25.97 -29.81 1.27
CA ALA A 218 -27.09 -28.98 1.72
C ALA A 218 -27.52 -28.04 0.60
N ASN A 219 -28.10 -28.62 -0.45
CA ASN A 219 -29.00 -27.91 -1.34
C ASN A 219 -30.06 -28.88 -1.88
N LYS A 220 -31.03 -29.21 -1.02
CA LYS A 220 -32.33 -29.75 -1.40
C LYS A 220 -33.43 -29.00 -0.65
N SER A 221 -33.77 -27.82 -1.16
CA SER A 221 -35.07 -27.15 -1.04
C SER A 221 -35.02 -26.02 -2.05
N GLY A 222 -35.70 -26.06 -3.19
CA GLY A 222 -37.14 -26.21 -3.30
C GLY A 222 -37.70 -24.81 -3.55
N TYR A 223 -37.71 -24.40 -4.81
CA TYR A 223 -38.59 -23.33 -5.29
C TYR A 223 -39.63 -24.02 -6.17
N ASP A 224 -40.85 -24.14 -5.63
CA ASP A 224 -42.08 -24.16 -6.43
C ASP A 224 -42.35 -22.74 -6.96
#